data_AF-A0A6P8BI18-F1
#
_entry.id   AF-A0A6P8BI18-F1
#
_cell.length_a   1.000
_cell.length_b   1.000
_cell.length_c   1.000
_cell.angle_alpha   90.00
_cell.angle_beta   90.00
_cell.angle_gamma   90.00
#
_symmetry.space_group_name_H-M   'P 1'
#
loop_
_entity.id
_entity.type
_entity.pdbx_description
1 polymer ?
#
loop_
_entity_poly.entity_id
_entity_poly.type
_entity_poly.pdbx_seq_one_letter_code
_entity_poly.pdbx_strand_id
1 'polypeptide(L)'
;MKIFASNILTGALLAYFTGPSPPYLHGANIHPQGQGPDQKDLMTYCREPAIDVIVLSFVHLFPQQANGLPGTNFGNQCGGSVYPGPGPNPSLDSLQANCPRLVPQIEQCQRIFRKKMLLSLGGGVAGYQLTGAEAGRAFADQLWAMFGPRLPAVDGDDDSAAALPRPFDAGSRVVDLDGFDLDIEFPPVDGGQGYRALALRLRAHYASVPGRRKIRLLTASPQCVVPDSNLSDVVRAVRFDALFIQFYNTIVCSAARWANENPTYSPGDLANPAGFTFDTWTESIRGTASSRAKLYLGLAGGPNAANPGHYIDENASRRLIEAFFCRPNLGGVAVWEATNANPGGKKAYYTTAREHLERANRDPRARECPIALPPPADDNDPPPAPATGACGSGVGSCAGSFCCSQYGYCGQEPEYCGVGCQRQFGTCT
;
A
#
# COMPACT_ATOMS: atom_id res chain seq x y z
N MET A 1 -51.79 -7.39 -23.55
CA MET A 1 -50.62 -7.98 -22.86
C MET A 1 -49.39 -7.23 -23.35
N LYS A 2 -48.50 -6.81 -22.43
CA LYS A 2 -47.61 -5.61 -22.47
C LYS A 2 -48.30 -4.33 -21.98
N ILE A 3 -48.11 -4.07 -20.69
CA ILE A 3 -48.36 -2.79 -20.04
C ILE A 3 -46.99 -2.26 -19.60
N PHE A 4 -46.67 -1.05 -20.06
CA PHE A 4 -45.65 -0.18 -19.50
C PHE A 4 -46.02 0.17 -18.06
N ALA A 5 -45.12 -0.06 -17.11
CA ALA A 5 -45.20 0.55 -15.79
C ALA A 5 -44.15 1.66 -15.70
N SER A 6 -44.66 2.89 -15.74
CA SER A 6 -44.00 4.04 -15.12
C SER A 6 -44.10 3.86 -13.59
N ASN A 7 -43.02 4.13 -12.86
CA ASN A 7 -43.10 4.79 -11.55
C ASN A 7 -41.76 5.35 -11.10
N ILE A 8 -41.89 6.56 -10.54
CA ILE A 8 -40.93 7.49 -9.99
C ILE A 8 -40.22 6.89 -8.76
N LEU A 9 -38.93 7.19 -8.56
CA LEU A 9 -38.40 7.55 -7.23
C LEU A 9 -37.09 8.34 -7.37
N THR A 10 -37.11 9.57 -6.86
CA THR A 10 -35.94 10.33 -6.42
C THR A 10 -35.09 9.47 -5.49
N GLY A 11 -33.83 9.22 -5.86
CA GLY A 11 -32.92 8.38 -5.08
C GLY A 11 -31.51 8.94 -5.13
N ALA A 12 -31.02 9.37 -3.97
CA ALA A 12 -29.63 9.71 -3.73
C ALA A 12 -28.70 8.56 -4.15
N LEU A 13 -27.65 8.86 -4.92
CA LEU A 13 -26.59 7.90 -5.25
C LEU A 13 -25.74 7.66 -3.99
N LEU A 14 -26.09 6.61 -3.25
CA LEU A 14 -25.24 5.96 -2.26
C LEU A 14 -24.58 4.76 -2.93
N ALA A 15 -23.27 4.84 -3.17
CA ALA A 15 -22.48 3.67 -3.53
C ALA A 15 -22.29 2.81 -2.27
N TYR A 16 -23.18 1.84 -2.06
CA TYR A 16 -22.96 0.73 -1.14
C TYR A 16 -22.29 -0.42 -1.91
N PHE A 17 -21.12 -0.84 -1.43
CA PHE A 17 -20.54 -2.14 -1.74
C PHE A 17 -21.45 -3.24 -1.18
N THR A 18 -22.15 -3.99 -2.05
CA THR A 18 -22.73 -5.30 -1.71
C THR A 18 -22.71 -6.24 -2.92
N GLY A 19 -22.00 -7.36 -2.78
CA GLY A 19 -22.19 -8.57 -3.59
C GLY A 19 -21.51 -8.59 -4.96
N PRO A 20 -21.45 -9.78 -5.58
CA PRO A 20 -20.23 -10.39 -6.13
C PRO A 20 -19.61 -9.54 -7.24
N SER A 21 -18.30 -9.41 -7.17
CA SER A 21 -17.41 -8.76 -8.13
C SER A 21 -17.84 -8.91 -9.60
N PRO A 22 -18.06 -7.81 -10.35
CA PRO A 22 -17.60 -7.77 -11.72
C PRO A 22 -16.05 -7.80 -11.68
N PRO A 23 -15.38 -8.59 -12.53
CA PRO A 23 -13.94 -8.45 -12.68
C PRO A 23 -13.69 -7.07 -13.31
N TYR A 24 -12.62 -6.37 -12.90
CA TYR A 24 -12.17 -5.09 -13.46
C TYR A 24 -12.93 -3.82 -13.05
N LEU A 25 -12.95 -3.50 -11.74
CA LEU A 25 -13.06 -2.12 -11.27
C LEU A 25 -11.74 -1.73 -10.59
N HIS A 26 -10.79 -1.25 -11.39
CA HIS A 26 -9.56 -0.57 -10.96
C HIS A 26 -9.80 0.95 -11.04
N GLY A 27 -9.38 1.73 -10.05
CA GLY A 27 -9.68 3.17 -10.09
C GLY A 27 -9.61 3.90 -8.76
N ALA A 28 -8.56 3.69 -7.98
CA ALA A 28 -8.23 4.61 -6.91
C ALA A 28 -6.90 5.32 -7.20
N ASN A 29 -6.87 6.64 -7.01
CA ASN A 29 -5.63 7.42 -6.96
C ASN A 29 -5.32 7.83 -5.52
N ILE A 30 -4.09 7.57 -5.07
CA ILE A 30 -3.60 7.93 -3.73
C ILE A 30 -2.54 9.02 -3.80
N HIS A 31 -2.66 10.04 -2.95
CA HIS A 31 -1.68 11.12 -2.83
C HIS A 31 -1.20 11.32 -1.40
N PRO A 32 0.09 11.13 -1.14
CA PRO A 32 0.77 11.70 0.01
C PRO A 32 0.70 13.24 -0.05
N GLN A 33 0.31 13.86 1.06
CA GLN A 33 0.25 15.31 1.24
C GLN A 33 0.79 15.67 2.63
N GLY A 34 1.58 16.73 2.70
CA GLY A 34 2.15 17.22 3.96
C GLY A 34 3.62 17.57 3.84
N GLN A 35 4.32 17.12 2.79
CA GLN A 35 5.76 17.32 2.61
C GLN A 35 6.13 18.06 1.31
N GLY A 36 5.15 18.61 0.59
CA GLY A 36 5.42 19.37 -0.63
C GLY A 36 5.99 20.77 -0.33
N PRO A 37 7.07 21.20 -1.03
CA PRO A 37 7.54 22.58 -0.94
C PRO A 37 6.44 23.57 -1.35
N ASP A 38 6.17 24.58 -0.51
CA ASP A 38 5.10 25.56 -0.73
C ASP A 38 3.73 24.95 -1.03
N GLN A 39 3.45 23.76 -0.45
CA GLN A 39 2.22 23.03 -0.72
C GLN A 39 0.98 23.86 -0.41
N LYS A 40 -0.01 23.72 -1.30
CA LYS A 40 -1.33 24.34 -1.18
C LYS A 40 -2.12 23.70 -0.04
N ASP A 41 -3.14 24.43 0.41
CA ASP A 41 -4.13 23.93 1.36
C ASP A 41 -4.75 22.59 0.88
N LEU A 42 -4.97 21.65 1.82
CA LEU A 42 -5.61 20.33 1.61
C LEU A 42 -6.91 20.41 0.82
N MET A 43 -7.70 21.47 0.99
CA MET A 43 -8.93 21.71 0.25
C MET A 43 -8.74 21.73 -1.27
N THR A 44 -7.56 22.14 -1.77
CA THR A 44 -7.22 22.10 -3.20
C THR A 44 -7.33 20.68 -3.73
N TYR A 45 -6.75 19.72 -3.01
CA TYR A 45 -6.70 18.32 -3.41
C TYR A 45 -7.99 17.58 -3.12
N CYS A 46 -8.73 17.98 -2.07
CA CYS A 46 -10.04 17.37 -1.79
C CYS A 46 -11.09 17.71 -2.84
N ARG A 47 -11.00 18.87 -3.48
CA ARG A 47 -11.86 19.27 -4.60
C ARG A 47 -11.53 18.55 -5.90
N GLU A 48 -10.34 17.97 -6.02
CA GLU A 48 -9.95 17.25 -7.21
C GLU A 48 -10.76 15.93 -7.31
N PRO A 49 -11.61 15.76 -8.34
CA PRO A 49 -12.37 14.53 -8.52
C PRO A 49 -11.47 13.32 -8.81
N ALA A 50 -10.29 13.52 -9.42
CA ALA A 50 -9.37 12.45 -9.74
C ALA A 50 -8.73 11.75 -8.53
N ILE A 51 -8.78 12.36 -7.34
CA ILE A 51 -8.15 11.83 -6.12
C ILE A 51 -9.18 11.01 -5.35
N ASP A 52 -8.87 9.78 -4.91
CA ASP A 52 -9.81 8.97 -4.13
C ASP A 52 -9.39 8.87 -2.65
N VAL A 53 -8.08 8.81 -2.42
CA VAL A 53 -7.47 8.69 -1.09
C VAL A 53 -6.38 9.76 -0.96
N ILE A 54 -6.36 10.43 0.20
CA ILE A 54 -5.29 11.34 0.59
C ILE A 54 -4.60 10.75 1.82
N VAL A 55 -3.28 10.64 1.73
CA VAL A 55 -2.42 10.14 2.78
C VAL A 55 -1.73 11.34 3.41
N LEU A 56 -2.05 11.64 4.67
CA LEU A 56 -1.43 12.71 5.43
C LEU A 56 -0.05 12.25 5.89
N SER A 57 0.97 13.00 5.49
CA SER A 57 2.38 12.64 5.60
C SER A 57 3.09 13.70 6.45
N PHE A 58 3.53 13.41 7.68
CA PHE A 58 3.66 12.11 8.34
C PHE A 58 3.57 12.18 9.87
N VAL A 59 3.36 11.02 10.49
CA VAL A 59 3.95 10.71 11.81
C VAL A 59 5.39 10.26 11.58
N HIS A 60 6.34 11.18 11.72
CA HIS A 60 7.76 11.00 11.35
C HIS A 60 8.66 10.59 12.53
N LEU A 61 8.18 10.69 13.77
CA LEU A 61 8.86 10.20 14.97
C LEU A 61 7.92 9.29 15.76
N PHE A 62 8.41 8.17 16.24
CA PHE A 62 7.62 7.25 17.06
C PHE A 62 7.87 7.51 18.56
N PRO A 63 6.96 7.06 19.44
CA PRO A 63 7.06 7.33 20.88
C PRO A 63 8.41 6.99 21.52
N GLN A 64 9.13 5.97 21.02
CA GLN A 64 10.44 5.57 21.55
C GLN A 64 11.57 6.56 21.23
N GLN A 65 11.44 7.34 20.16
CA GLN A 65 12.42 8.36 19.76
C GLN A 65 11.95 9.80 20.05
N ALA A 66 10.66 9.98 20.30
CA ALA A 66 10.07 11.24 20.73
C ALA A 66 9.95 11.29 22.26
N ASN A 67 9.24 12.29 22.78
CA ASN A 67 8.98 12.43 24.22
C ASN A 67 7.80 11.56 24.72
N GLY A 68 7.62 10.34 24.20
CA GLY A 68 6.55 9.42 24.60
C GLY A 68 5.21 9.57 23.86
N LEU A 69 5.00 10.67 23.13
CA LEU A 69 3.94 10.83 22.11
C LEU A 69 4.57 10.79 20.71
N PRO A 70 3.87 10.36 19.66
CA PRO A 70 4.39 10.43 18.30
C PRO A 70 4.64 11.87 17.83
N GLY A 71 5.63 12.06 16.97
CA GLY A 71 5.89 13.34 16.31
C GLY A 71 5.26 13.42 14.93
N THR A 72 4.54 14.51 14.65
CA THR A 72 3.93 14.75 13.34
C THR A 72 4.60 15.92 12.64
N ASN A 73 4.68 15.84 11.32
CA ASN A 73 5.12 16.95 10.49
C ASN A 73 4.24 16.98 9.25
N PHE A 74 3.52 18.09 9.03
CA PHE A 74 2.73 18.33 7.82
C PHE A 74 3.22 19.58 7.06
N GLY A 75 4.53 19.83 7.10
CA GLY A 75 5.18 20.91 6.37
C GLY A 75 4.64 22.27 6.80
N ASN A 76 4.28 23.10 5.82
CA ASN A 76 3.75 24.45 6.04
C ASN A 76 2.29 24.52 6.56
N GLN A 77 1.66 23.39 6.89
CA GLN A 77 0.22 23.36 7.23
C GLN A 77 -0.09 23.65 8.71
N CYS A 78 0.92 23.56 9.56
CA CYS A 78 0.78 23.72 11.01
C CYS A 78 1.72 24.80 11.55
N GLY A 79 1.33 25.44 12.64
CA GLY A 79 2.20 26.32 13.42
C GLY A 79 3.19 25.53 14.28
N GLY A 80 4.07 26.25 14.99
CA GLY A 80 5.14 25.64 15.78
C GLY A 80 4.75 25.04 17.14
N SER A 81 3.47 25.14 17.55
CA SER A 81 3.02 24.61 18.83
C SER A 81 2.92 23.08 18.79
N VAL A 82 3.36 22.42 19.87
CA VAL A 82 3.33 20.97 20.04
C VAL A 82 2.67 20.58 21.38
N TYR A 83 2.12 19.37 21.46
CA TYR A 83 1.63 18.82 22.72
C TYR A 83 2.80 18.32 23.57
N PRO A 84 2.78 18.55 24.90
CA PRO A 84 3.78 18.02 25.80
C PRO A 84 3.64 16.50 25.91
N GLY A 85 4.74 15.78 25.69
CA GLY A 85 4.82 14.35 25.88
C GLY A 85 5.05 13.96 27.34
N PRO A 86 4.74 12.71 27.73
CA PRO A 86 4.93 12.22 29.10
C PRO A 86 6.39 11.91 29.44
N GLY A 87 7.30 11.94 28.47
CA GLY A 87 8.72 11.68 28.69
C GLY A 87 9.45 12.86 29.35
N PRO A 88 10.71 12.64 29.76
CA PRO A 88 11.49 13.61 30.54
C PRO A 88 12.13 14.72 29.71
N ASN A 89 12.02 14.69 28.37
CA ASN A 89 12.73 15.61 27.50
C ASN A 89 11.76 16.41 26.59
N PRO A 90 11.25 17.56 27.06
CA PRO A 90 10.35 18.41 26.29
C PRO A 90 10.91 18.90 24.95
N SER A 91 12.24 18.88 24.75
CA SER A 91 12.82 19.22 23.44
C SER A 91 12.50 18.20 22.35
N LEU A 92 12.00 17.02 22.72
CA LEU A 92 11.53 15.97 21.82
C LEU A 92 10.00 15.97 21.64
N ASP A 93 9.30 16.97 22.16
CA ASP A 93 7.87 17.16 21.89
C ASP A 93 7.70 17.55 20.42
N SER A 94 6.97 16.71 19.66
CA SER A 94 6.89 16.84 18.21
C SER A 94 5.48 16.59 17.66
N LEU A 95 4.49 16.34 18.52
CA LEU A 95 3.10 16.19 18.09
C LEU A 95 2.50 17.57 17.84
N GLN A 96 2.29 17.95 16.57
CA GLN A 96 1.80 19.29 16.21
C GLN A 96 0.41 19.55 16.81
N ALA A 97 0.29 20.62 17.58
CA ALA A 97 -0.92 20.98 18.32
C ALA A 97 -1.74 22.10 17.67
N ASN A 98 -1.17 22.79 16.68
CA ASN A 98 -1.82 23.92 16.03
C ASN A 98 -1.78 23.76 14.50
N CYS A 99 -2.81 23.13 13.94
CA CYS A 99 -2.96 22.89 12.51
C CYS A 99 -4.28 23.49 11.98
N PRO A 100 -4.47 24.81 12.07
CA PRO A 100 -5.80 25.44 12.01
C PRO A 100 -6.45 25.38 10.64
N ARG A 101 -5.67 25.23 9.56
CA ARG A 101 -6.20 25.01 8.21
C ARG A 101 -6.41 23.54 7.91
N LEU A 102 -5.43 22.71 8.23
CA LEU A 102 -5.45 21.28 7.93
C LEU A 102 -6.61 20.56 8.62
N VAL A 103 -6.76 20.75 9.93
CA VAL A 103 -7.73 20.02 10.76
C VAL A 103 -9.16 20.13 10.26
N PRO A 104 -9.75 21.33 10.06
CA PRO A 104 -11.11 21.44 9.54
C PRO A 104 -11.22 20.92 8.09
N GLN A 105 -10.14 20.95 7.31
CA GLN A 105 -10.16 20.46 5.94
C GLN A 105 -10.22 18.93 5.89
N ILE A 106 -9.56 18.20 6.78
CA ILE A 106 -9.63 16.71 6.84
C ILE A 106 -11.10 16.24 6.93
N GLU A 107 -11.87 16.81 7.86
CA GLU A 107 -13.29 16.51 8.03
C GLU A 107 -14.11 16.85 6.77
N GLN A 108 -13.83 17.99 6.15
CA GLN A 108 -14.49 18.40 4.92
C GLN A 108 -14.18 17.47 3.74
N CYS A 109 -12.94 17.00 3.61
CA CYS A 109 -12.55 16.02 2.59
C CYS A 109 -13.36 14.72 2.71
N GLN A 110 -13.53 14.23 3.94
CA GLN A 110 -14.33 13.03 4.21
C GLN A 110 -15.83 13.29 4.00
N ARG A 111 -16.37 14.38 4.54
CA ARG A 111 -17.83 14.61 4.58
C ARG A 111 -18.39 15.16 3.27
N ILE A 112 -17.71 16.14 2.67
CA ILE A 112 -18.16 16.84 1.47
C ILE A 112 -17.73 16.06 0.22
N PHE A 113 -16.43 15.72 0.15
CA PHE A 113 -15.83 15.16 -1.07
C PHE A 113 -15.71 13.63 -1.04
N ARG A 114 -16.09 12.98 0.06
CA ARG A 114 -16.07 11.53 0.25
C ARG A 114 -14.70 10.89 0.03
N LYS A 115 -13.63 11.67 0.21
CA LYS A 115 -12.25 11.17 0.13
C LYS A 115 -11.92 10.33 1.36
N LYS A 116 -11.07 9.34 1.17
CA LYS A 116 -10.47 8.59 2.29
C LYS A 116 -9.26 9.35 2.81
N MET A 117 -9.18 9.53 4.11
CA MET A 117 -8.07 10.21 4.78
C MET A 117 -7.28 9.21 5.61
N LEU A 118 -6.05 8.92 5.19
CA LEU A 118 -5.12 8.07 5.92
C LEU A 118 -4.05 8.93 6.59
N LEU A 119 -3.45 8.45 7.69
CA LEU A 119 -2.26 9.04 8.28
C LEU A 119 -1.09 8.09 8.10
N SER A 120 -0.02 8.55 7.45
CA SER A 120 1.16 7.74 7.18
C SER A 120 2.19 7.85 8.29
N LEU A 121 2.75 6.70 8.64
CA LEU A 121 3.78 6.51 9.65
C LEU A 121 5.13 6.29 8.95
N GLY A 122 6.13 7.07 9.33
CA GLY A 122 7.49 6.96 8.81
C GLY A 122 7.86 8.08 7.82
N GLY A 123 8.18 7.69 6.58
CA GLY A 123 8.71 8.52 5.50
C GLY A 123 10.23 8.40 5.35
N GLY A 124 10.78 8.99 4.29
CA GLY A 124 12.20 8.88 3.90
C GLY A 124 13.23 9.62 4.78
N VAL A 125 12.83 10.18 5.93
CA VAL A 125 13.75 10.83 6.89
C VAL A 125 13.95 9.93 8.09
N ALA A 126 15.20 9.56 8.38
CA ALA A 126 15.54 8.71 9.52
C ALA A 126 15.18 9.38 10.86
N GLY A 127 14.84 8.57 11.86
CA GLY A 127 14.49 9.08 13.19
C GLY A 127 13.43 8.28 13.93
N TYR A 128 12.83 7.29 13.28
CA TYR A 128 11.81 6.42 13.86
C TYR A 128 12.23 4.95 13.81
N GLN A 129 11.92 4.20 14.86
CA GLN A 129 12.03 2.74 14.93
C GLN A 129 11.06 2.19 15.96
N LEU A 130 10.63 0.94 15.77
CA LEU A 130 9.95 0.18 16.81
C LEU A 130 10.84 -0.99 17.22
N THR A 131 11.09 -1.10 18.52
CA THR A 131 11.83 -2.22 19.09
C THR A 131 10.93 -3.00 20.04
N GLY A 132 10.53 -4.19 19.59
CA GLY A 132 9.73 -5.13 20.37
C GLY A 132 8.23 -4.97 20.16
N ALA A 133 7.52 -6.09 20.29
CA ALA A 133 6.10 -6.17 20.03
C ALA A 133 5.23 -5.31 20.98
N GLU A 134 5.69 -5.05 22.21
CA GLU A 134 5.00 -4.19 23.17
C GLU A 134 4.99 -2.73 22.71
N ALA A 135 6.14 -2.21 22.28
CA ALA A 135 6.23 -0.86 21.73
C ALA A 135 5.30 -0.68 20.52
N GLY A 136 5.24 -1.69 19.64
CA GLY A 136 4.30 -1.69 18.52
C GLY A 136 2.82 -1.64 18.94
N ARG A 137 2.42 -2.46 19.92
CA ARG A 137 1.05 -2.45 20.46
C ARG A 137 0.71 -1.13 21.14
N ALA A 138 1.58 -0.64 22.00
CA ALA A 138 1.39 0.62 22.71
C ALA A 138 1.26 1.80 21.74
N PHE A 139 2.08 1.83 20.70
CA PHE A 139 1.99 2.88 19.70
C PHE A 139 0.69 2.79 18.87
N ALA A 140 0.25 1.59 18.50
CA ALA A 140 -1.06 1.40 17.85
C ALA A 140 -2.23 1.89 18.73
N ASP A 141 -2.15 1.67 20.04
CA ASP A 141 -3.14 2.15 21.02
C ASP A 141 -3.14 3.67 21.09
N GLN A 142 -1.97 4.31 21.11
CA GLN A 142 -1.86 5.77 21.04
C GLN A 142 -2.44 6.33 19.73
N LEU A 143 -2.06 5.79 18.57
CA LEU A 143 -2.58 6.23 17.27
C LEU A 143 -4.10 6.15 17.22
N TRP A 144 -4.65 5.04 17.70
CA TRP A 144 -6.10 4.84 17.74
C TRP A 144 -6.80 5.83 18.68
N ALA A 145 -6.24 6.04 19.88
CA ALA A 145 -6.80 6.97 20.86
C ALA A 145 -6.68 8.45 20.44
N MET A 146 -5.68 8.81 19.61
CA MET A 146 -5.47 10.19 19.16
C MET A 146 -6.21 10.51 17.85
N PHE A 147 -6.25 9.58 16.89
CA PHE A 147 -6.69 9.81 15.52
C PHE A 147 -7.83 8.90 15.03
N GLY A 148 -8.19 7.88 15.83
CA GLY A 148 -9.34 7.01 15.57
C GLY A 148 -10.66 7.62 16.04
N PRO A 149 -11.74 6.84 16.15
CA PRO A 149 -13.01 7.33 16.69
C PRO A 149 -12.86 7.69 18.17
N ARG A 150 -13.65 8.67 18.64
CA ARG A 150 -13.79 8.90 20.07
C ARG A 150 -14.60 7.75 20.67
N LEU A 151 -13.96 6.96 21.51
CA LEU A 151 -14.63 5.90 22.27
C LEU A 151 -15.45 6.54 23.40
N PRO A 152 -16.61 5.96 23.77
CA PRO A 152 -17.34 6.40 24.96
C PRO A 152 -16.41 6.33 26.18
N ALA A 153 -16.52 7.29 27.08
CA ALA A 153 -15.91 7.15 28.41
C ALA A 153 -16.48 5.87 29.04
N VAL A 154 -15.61 5.02 29.57
CA VAL A 154 -16.05 3.87 30.37
C VAL A 154 -16.51 4.46 31.70
N ASP A 155 -17.78 4.24 32.07
CA ASP A 155 -18.37 4.78 33.30
C ASP A 155 -17.47 4.43 34.50
N GLY A 156 -16.95 5.46 35.18
CA GLY A 156 -16.20 5.32 36.44
C GLY A 156 -14.67 5.38 36.34
N ASP A 157 -14.08 5.63 35.17
CA ASP A 157 -12.64 5.93 35.08
C ASP A 157 -12.42 7.44 35.24
N ASP A 158 -12.25 7.83 36.49
CA ASP A 158 -11.97 9.20 36.95
C ASP A 158 -10.58 9.63 36.46
N ASP A 159 -10.55 10.39 35.36
CA ASP A 159 -9.72 11.59 35.10
C ASP A 159 -8.25 11.65 35.61
N SER A 160 -7.53 10.53 35.77
CA SER A 160 -6.14 10.53 36.28
C SER A 160 -5.07 9.99 35.32
N ALA A 161 -5.45 9.42 34.17
CA ALA A 161 -4.55 9.26 33.03
C ALA A 161 -4.84 10.43 32.08
N ALA A 162 -3.97 11.44 32.04
CA ALA A 162 -4.15 12.61 31.18
C ALA A 162 -4.60 12.15 29.78
N ALA A 163 -5.85 12.47 29.42
CA ALA A 163 -6.44 12.02 28.16
C ALA A 163 -5.47 12.37 27.02
N LEU A 164 -5.10 11.37 26.22
CA LEU A 164 -4.18 11.58 25.10
C LEU A 164 -4.72 12.72 24.20
N PRO A 165 -3.84 13.60 23.69
CA PRO A 165 -4.27 14.70 22.86
C PRO A 165 -5.01 14.20 21.62
N ARG A 166 -5.91 15.03 21.10
CA ARG A 166 -6.67 14.74 19.87
C ARG A 166 -6.38 15.80 18.82
N PRO A 167 -5.24 15.70 18.10
CA PRO A 167 -4.70 16.79 17.27
C PRO A 167 -5.62 17.21 16.12
N PHE A 168 -6.48 16.29 15.67
CA PHE A 168 -7.41 16.53 14.57
C PHE A 168 -8.84 16.80 15.03
N ASP A 169 -9.13 16.81 16.33
CA ASP A 169 -10.44 17.25 16.79
C ASP A 169 -10.51 18.79 16.77
N ALA A 170 -11.67 19.33 16.40
CA ALA A 170 -11.91 20.78 16.32
C ALA A 170 -13.19 21.15 17.08
N GLY A 171 -13.03 21.74 18.27
CA GLY A 171 -14.15 22.02 19.17
C GLY A 171 -14.88 20.73 19.55
N SER A 172 -16.18 20.65 19.26
CA SER A 172 -16.98 19.44 19.48
C SER A 172 -16.89 18.40 18.35
N ARG A 173 -16.19 18.71 17.25
CA ARG A 173 -16.07 17.81 16.10
C ARG A 173 -14.92 16.83 16.29
N VAL A 174 -15.25 15.55 16.27
CA VAL A 174 -14.30 14.45 16.27
C VAL A 174 -13.92 14.12 14.84
N VAL A 175 -12.62 14.08 14.55
CA VAL A 175 -12.11 13.62 13.26
C VAL A 175 -11.55 12.22 13.43
N ASP A 176 -12.40 11.25 13.08
CA ASP A 176 -12.03 9.84 12.93
C ASP A 176 -11.36 9.68 11.55
N LEU A 177 -10.12 9.23 11.48
CA LEU A 177 -9.45 8.95 10.19
C LEU A 177 -10.01 7.69 9.53
N ASP A 178 -9.81 7.54 8.22
CA ASP A 178 -10.17 6.32 7.49
C ASP A 178 -9.12 5.22 7.65
N GLY A 179 -7.97 5.50 8.26
CA GLY A 179 -6.96 4.47 8.51
C GLY A 179 -5.55 5.01 8.65
N PHE A 180 -4.60 4.08 8.57
CA PHE A 180 -3.18 4.32 8.71
C PHE A 180 -2.41 3.68 7.56
N ASP A 181 -1.34 4.35 7.16
CA ASP A 181 -0.40 3.89 6.15
C ASP A 181 0.98 3.65 6.80
N LEU A 182 1.65 2.56 6.45
CA LEU A 182 3.01 2.27 6.90
C LEU A 182 3.98 2.56 5.75
N ASP A 183 4.61 3.74 5.80
CA ASP A 183 5.66 4.16 4.87
C ASP A 183 7.02 4.05 5.57
N ILE A 184 7.43 2.80 5.82
CA ILE A 184 8.65 2.50 6.56
C ILE A 184 9.80 2.35 5.56
N GLU A 185 10.71 3.31 5.58
CA GLU A 185 11.82 3.40 4.61
C GLU A 185 13.18 2.97 5.18
N PHE A 186 13.20 2.54 6.45
CA PHE A 186 14.41 2.04 7.12
C PHE A 186 14.20 0.61 7.64
N PRO A 187 15.17 -0.30 7.44
CA PRO A 187 15.05 -1.66 7.92
C PRO A 187 14.74 -1.73 9.43
N PRO A 188 13.78 -2.56 9.86
CA PRO A 188 13.48 -2.76 11.27
C PRO A 188 14.70 -3.30 12.03
N VAL A 189 15.01 -2.71 13.18
CA VAL A 189 16.13 -3.15 14.03
C VAL A 189 15.82 -4.43 14.83
N ASP A 190 14.55 -4.84 14.88
CA ASP A 190 14.05 -5.97 15.66
C ASP A 190 13.51 -7.11 14.79
N GLY A 191 13.86 -7.14 13.50
CA GLY A 191 13.32 -8.11 12.54
C GLY A 191 11.83 -7.91 12.23
N GLY A 192 11.29 -6.71 12.47
CA GLY A 192 9.93 -6.32 12.12
C GLY A 192 8.88 -6.67 13.18
N GLN A 193 9.29 -7.12 14.37
CA GLN A 193 8.37 -7.52 15.44
C GLN A 193 7.49 -6.36 15.90
N GLY A 194 8.06 -5.17 16.09
CA GLY A 194 7.34 -3.97 16.49
C GLY A 194 6.31 -3.55 15.44
N TYR A 195 6.70 -3.46 14.17
CA TYR A 195 5.81 -3.10 13.07
C TYR A 195 4.68 -4.12 12.85
N ARG A 196 5.00 -5.42 12.94
CA ARG A 196 3.99 -6.48 12.86
C ARG A 196 2.98 -6.37 14.00
N ALA A 197 3.45 -6.14 15.23
CA ALA A 197 2.58 -5.99 16.39
C ALA A 197 1.69 -4.74 16.30
N LEU A 198 2.25 -3.62 15.82
CA LEU A 198 1.51 -2.40 15.53
C LEU A 198 0.39 -2.66 14.52
N ALA A 199 0.71 -3.26 13.37
CA ALA A 199 -0.25 -3.51 12.30
C ALA A 199 -1.36 -4.48 12.74
N LEU A 200 -1.02 -5.55 13.47
CA LEU A 200 -2.02 -6.47 14.05
C LEU A 200 -2.93 -5.77 15.07
N ARG A 201 -2.37 -4.90 15.91
CA ARG A 201 -3.14 -4.16 16.91
C ARG A 201 -4.07 -3.13 16.28
N LEU A 202 -3.64 -2.43 15.22
CA LEU A 202 -4.51 -1.56 14.43
C LEU A 202 -5.68 -2.34 13.81
N ARG A 203 -5.45 -3.55 13.28
CA ARG A 203 -6.55 -4.40 12.79
C ARG A 203 -7.53 -4.81 13.89
N ALA A 204 -7.04 -5.11 15.09
CA ALA A 204 -7.90 -5.40 16.23
C ALA A 204 -8.78 -4.19 16.59
N HIS A 205 -8.21 -2.97 16.59
CA HIS A 205 -8.97 -1.74 16.79
C HIS A 205 -10.02 -1.49 15.71
N TYR A 206 -9.69 -1.76 14.45
CA TYR A 206 -10.67 -1.60 13.37
C TYR A 206 -11.87 -2.54 13.53
N ALA A 207 -11.63 -3.74 14.07
CA ALA A 207 -12.68 -4.72 14.36
C ALA A 207 -13.49 -4.41 15.63
N SER A 208 -12.96 -3.58 16.55
CA SER A 208 -13.60 -3.28 17.83
C SER A 208 -14.70 -2.21 17.73
N VAL A 209 -14.81 -1.49 16.62
CA VAL A 209 -15.85 -0.47 16.42
C VAL A 209 -17.14 -1.14 15.94
N PRO A 210 -18.20 -1.19 16.78
CA PRO A 210 -19.47 -1.79 16.38
C PRO A 210 -20.19 -0.93 15.33
N GLY A 211 -20.88 -1.59 14.41
CA GLY A 211 -21.68 -0.94 13.37
C GLY A 211 -20.90 -0.67 12.08
N ARG A 212 -21.39 -1.24 10.98
CA ARG A 212 -20.77 -1.27 9.64
C ARG A 212 -20.72 0.10 8.91
N ARG A 213 -20.56 1.23 9.59
CA ARG A 213 -20.69 2.54 8.93
C ARG A 213 -19.41 3.06 8.27
N LYS A 214 -18.22 2.69 8.75
CA LYS A 214 -16.96 3.18 8.20
C LYS A 214 -15.95 2.05 7.94
N ILE A 215 -15.59 1.87 6.68
CA ILE A 215 -14.48 0.99 6.27
C ILE A 215 -13.17 1.67 6.63
N ARG A 216 -12.34 0.99 7.42
CA ARG A 216 -11.00 1.43 7.79
C ARG A 216 -9.93 0.69 7.00
N LEU A 217 -8.94 1.44 6.53
CA LEU A 217 -7.88 0.95 5.67
C LEU A 217 -6.57 0.83 6.46
N LEU A 218 -5.87 -0.27 6.26
CA LEU A 218 -4.47 -0.41 6.64
C LEU A 218 -3.67 -0.59 5.36
N THR A 219 -2.80 0.36 5.06
CA THR A 219 -1.98 0.37 3.84
C THR A 219 -0.50 0.38 4.18
N ALA A 220 0.33 0.06 3.20
CA ALA A 220 1.78 0.13 3.32
C ALA A 220 2.40 0.63 2.02
N SER A 221 3.56 1.29 2.11
CA SER A 221 4.24 1.91 0.98
C SER A 221 5.65 1.32 0.78
N PRO A 222 5.79 0.01 0.49
CA PRO A 222 7.12 -0.61 0.29
C PRO A 222 7.80 -0.08 -0.98
N GLN A 223 9.13 -0.23 -1.08
CA GLN A 223 9.86 0.05 -2.31
C GLN A 223 9.66 -1.06 -3.35
N CYS A 224 10.12 -0.84 -4.59
CA CYS A 224 9.88 -1.80 -5.67
C CYS A 224 10.64 -3.12 -5.54
N VAL A 225 11.72 -3.22 -4.76
CA VAL A 225 12.49 -4.46 -4.62
C VAL A 225 11.64 -5.54 -3.93
N VAL A 226 11.79 -6.80 -4.36
CA VAL A 226 11.13 -7.95 -3.74
C VAL A 226 12.19 -8.97 -3.30
N PRO A 227 12.30 -9.30 -2.00
CA PRO A 227 11.58 -8.69 -0.88
C PRO A 227 12.09 -7.26 -0.60
N ASP A 228 11.17 -6.33 -0.32
CA ASP A 228 11.47 -5.06 0.33
C ASP A 228 11.97 -5.33 1.75
N SER A 229 13.10 -4.72 2.10
CA SER A 229 13.82 -4.94 3.37
C SER A 229 13.08 -4.40 4.59
N ASN A 230 12.10 -3.54 4.41
CA ASN A 230 11.48 -2.77 5.48
C ASN A 230 10.14 -3.38 5.90
N LEU A 231 9.36 -3.85 4.93
CA LEU A 231 7.95 -4.16 5.09
C LEU A 231 7.54 -5.55 4.60
N SER A 232 8.34 -6.29 3.83
CA SER A 232 7.90 -7.57 3.24
C SER A 232 7.40 -8.57 4.29
N ASP A 233 8.15 -8.74 5.38
CA ASP A 233 7.76 -9.67 6.44
C ASP A 233 6.48 -9.25 7.15
N VAL A 234 6.31 -7.94 7.36
CA VAL A 234 5.10 -7.35 7.97
C VAL A 234 3.90 -7.52 7.04
N VAL A 235 4.05 -7.23 5.75
CA VAL A 235 3.02 -7.35 4.71
C VAL A 235 2.55 -8.80 4.56
N ARG A 236 3.46 -9.76 4.59
CA ARG A 236 3.11 -11.19 4.50
C ARG A 236 2.39 -11.67 5.77
N ALA A 237 2.72 -11.12 6.94
CA ALA A 237 2.19 -11.57 8.22
C ALA A 237 0.88 -10.90 8.67
N VAL A 238 0.54 -9.72 8.12
CA VAL A 238 -0.65 -8.95 8.51
C VAL A 238 -1.47 -8.63 7.28
N ARG A 239 -2.81 -8.63 7.42
CA ARG A 239 -3.69 -8.25 6.31
C ARG A 239 -3.60 -6.75 6.04
N PHE A 240 -3.06 -6.35 4.90
CA PHE A 240 -3.17 -4.99 4.35
C PHE A 240 -4.29 -4.90 3.31
N ASP A 241 -4.92 -3.73 3.19
CA ASP A 241 -5.96 -3.47 2.17
C ASP A 241 -5.32 -3.03 0.84
N ALA A 242 -4.24 -2.26 0.91
CA ALA A 242 -3.52 -1.78 -0.26
C ALA A 242 -2.01 -1.64 0.00
N LEU A 243 -1.23 -1.80 -1.06
CA LEU A 243 0.21 -1.58 -1.11
C LEU A 243 0.51 -0.49 -2.15
N PHE A 244 1.08 0.63 -1.72
CA PHE A 244 1.51 1.74 -2.57
C PHE A 244 2.99 1.54 -2.94
N ILE A 245 3.26 0.57 -3.83
CA ILE A 245 4.64 0.16 -4.14
C ILE A 245 5.37 1.31 -4.85
N GLN A 246 6.45 1.80 -4.27
CA GLN A 246 7.23 2.91 -4.78
C GLN A 246 8.12 2.45 -5.94
N PHE A 247 7.66 2.66 -7.18
CA PHE A 247 8.40 2.32 -8.40
C PHE A 247 9.34 3.45 -8.86
N TYR A 248 9.91 4.19 -7.91
CA TYR A 248 10.88 5.26 -8.10
C TYR A 248 12.01 5.13 -7.07
N ASN A 249 13.08 5.93 -7.19
CA ASN A 249 14.31 5.90 -6.38
C ASN A 249 15.17 4.63 -6.44
N THR A 250 14.65 3.49 -6.90
CA THR A 250 15.40 2.26 -7.13
C THR A 250 15.29 1.81 -8.59
N ILE A 251 16.32 2.10 -9.41
CA ILE A 251 16.19 2.03 -10.88
C ILE A 251 15.91 0.63 -11.41
N VAL A 252 16.46 -0.40 -10.74
CA VAL A 252 16.45 -1.79 -11.22
C VAL A 252 15.04 -2.34 -11.41
N CYS A 253 14.07 -1.83 -10.63
CA CYS A 253 12.66 -2.20 -10.67
C CYS A 253 11.72 -1.01 -10.91
N SER A 254 12.25 0.14 -11.34
CA SER A 254 11.49 1.38 -11.47
C SER A 254 10.55 1.42 -12.67
N ALA A 255 9.51 2.25 -12.55
CA ALA A 255 8.61 2.61 -13.63
C ALA A 255 9.34 3.32 -14.78
N ALA A 256 10.37 4.12 -14.47
CA ALA A 256 11.19 4.81 -15.46
C ALA A 256 11.99 3.84 -16.34
N ARG A 257 12.61 2.83 -15.74
CA ARG A 257 13.28 1.77 -16.50
C ARG A 257 12.30 1.03 -17.41
N TRP A 258 11.14 0.65 -16.88
CA TRP A 258 10.10 0.01 -17.68
C TRP A 258 9.67 0.88 -18.86
N ALA A 259 9.42 2.17 -18.64
CA ALA A 259 8.99 3.10 -19.69
C ALA A 259 10.03 3.31 -20.79
N ASN A 260 11.31 3.34 -20.42
CA ASN A 260 12.44 3.49 -21.35
C ASN A 260 12.63 2.25 -22.24
N GLU A 261 12.44 1.06 -21.67
CA GLU A 261 12.53 -0.23 -22.38
C GLU A 261 11.26 -0.57 -23.17
N ASN A 262 10.16 0.18 -22.96
CA ASN A 262 8.87 0.02 -23.62
C ASN A 262 8.36 1.34 -24.25
N PRO A 263 9.15 2.00 -25.13
CA PRO A 263 8.83 3.34 -25.63
C PRO A 263 7.59 3.38 -26.53
N THR A 264 7.26 2.27 -27.18
CA THR A 264 6.17 2.15 -28.16
C THR A 264 5.05 1.23 -27.71
N TYR A 265 5.04 0.78 -26.45
CA TYR A 265 4.04 -0.14 -25.93
C TYR A 265 2.61 0.34 -26.21
N SER A 266 1.77 -0.58 -26.69
CA SER A 266 0.34 -0.44 -26.86
C SER A 266 -0.41 -1.60 -26.19
N PRO A 267 -1.66 -1.38 -25.72
CA PRO A 267 -2.49 -2.45 -25.18
C PRO A 267 -2.56 -3.67 -26.10
N GLY A 268 -2.27 -4.85 -25.55
CA GLY A 268 -2.18 -6.13 -26.25
C GLY A 268 -0.75 -6.56 -26.63
N ASP A 269 0.22 -5.65 -26.57
CA ASP A 269 1.63 -5.99 -26.84
C ASP A 269 2.24 -6.82 -25.70
N LEU A 270 3.24 -7.64 -26.02
CA LEU A 270 4.13 -8.23 -25.01
C LEU A 270 5.15 -7.17 -24.56
N ALA A 271 5.01 -6.69 -23.33
CA ALA A 271 5.95 -5.74 -22.75
C ALA A 271 7.28 -6.42 -22.37
N ASN A 272 8.39 -5.71 -22.56
CA ASN A 272 9.66 -6.07 -21.92
C ASN A 272 9.49 -5.92 -20.40
N PRO A 273 9.75 -6.96 -19.59
CA PRO A 273 9.61 -6.88 -18.13
C PRO A 273 10.49 -5.79 -17.52
N ALA A 274 11.67 -5.51 -18.09
CA ALA A 274 12.57 -4.43 -17.68
C ALA A 274 12.90 -4.40 -16.17
N GLY A 275 12.83 -5.55 -15.49
CA GLY A 275 13.00 -5.66 -14.05
C GLY A 275 11.84 -5.10 -13.21
N PHE A 276 10.75 -4.65 -13.83
CA PHE A 276 9.57 -4.13 -13.14
C PHE A 276 8.87 -5.24 -12.35
N THR A 277 8.70 -5.04 -11.05
CA THR A 277 8.39 -6.09 -10.08
C THR A 277 6.91 -6.18 -9.69
N PHE A 278 5.99 -5.54 -10.40
CA PHE A 278 4.56 -5.59 -10.04
C PHE A 278 4.01 -7.03 -9.95
N ASP A 279 4.35 -7.87 -10.92
CA ASP A 279 3.93 -9.27 -10.93
C ASP A 279 4.66 -10.08 -9.84
N THR A 280 5.94 -9.80 -9.60
CA THR A 280 6.72 -10.39 -8.51
C THR A 280 6.14 -10.04 -7.13
N TRP A 281 5.67 -8.81 -6.94
CA TRP A 281 4.96 -8.36 -5.74
C TRP A 281 3.60 -9.05 -5.59
N THR A 282 2.88 -9.24 -6.69
CA THR A 282 1.62 -9.99 -6.67
C THR A 282 1.85 -11.43 -6.22
N GLU A 283 2.91 -12.07 -6.72
CA GLU A 283 3.29 -13.42 -6.31
C GLU A 283 3.79 -13.48 -4.86
N SER A 284 4.57 -12.49 -4.42
CA SER A 284 5.15 -12.48 -3.07
C SER A 284 4.11 -12.39 -1.95
N ILE A 285 2.89 -11.92 -2.24
CA ILE A 285 1.78 -11.90 -1.28
C ILE A 285 0.79 -13.05 -1.46
N ARG A 286 0.94 -13.89 -2.49
CA ARG A 286 0.07 -15.06 -2.72
C ARG A 286 0.16 -16.01 -1.52
N GLY A 287 -1.00 -16.48 -1.05
CA GLY A 287 -1.07 -17.38 0.11
C GLY A 287 -0.76 -16.73 1.46
N THR A 288 -0.48 -15.42 1.51
CA THR A 288 -0.17 -14.70 2.75
C THR A 288 -1.40 -13.97 3.32
N ALA A 289 -1.25 -13.33 4.49
CA ALA A 289 -2.31 -12.55 5.11
C ALA A 289 -2.77 -11.37 4.23
N SER A 290 -1.86 -10.85 3.37
CA SER A 290 -2.15 -9.79 2.40
C SER A 290 -2.47 -10.27 0.99
N SER A 291 -2.79 -11.56 0.79
CA SER A 291 -3.12 -12.12 -0.53
C SER A 291 -4.22 -11.40 -1.31
N ARG A 292 -5.07 -10.62 -0.63
CA ARG A 292 -6.15 -9.82 -1.21
C ARG A 292 -5.85 -8.31 -1.30
N ALA A 293 -4.65 -7.88 -0.91
CA ALA A 293 -4.26 -6.48 -0.97
C ALA A 293 -4.25 -6.00 -2.43
N LYS A 294 -4.69 -4.75 -2.62
CA LYS A 294 -4.61 -4.07 -3.92
C LYS A 294 -3.26 -3.38 -4.07
N LEU A 295 -2.57 -3.61 -5.17
CA LEU A 295 -1.26 -3.06 -5.48
C LEU A 295 -1.44 -1.82 -6.35
N TYR A 296 -0.80 -0.73 -5.97
CA TYR A 296 -0.83 0.52 -6.72
C TYR A 296 0.53 0.77 -7.36
N LEU A 297 0.49 1.32 -8.56
CA LEU A 297 1.68 1.83 -9.23
C LEU A 297 2.08 3.12 -8.52
N GLY A 298 3.05 3.08 -7.60
CA GLY A 298 3.61 4.27 -6.96
C GLY A 298 4.56 5.01 -7.90
N LEU A 299 4.18 6.22 -8.30
CA LEU A 299 4.87 7.04 -9.31
C LEU A 299 5.30 8.39 -8.71
N ALA A 300 6.40 8.93 -9.21
CA ALA A 300 6.79 10.31 -8.93
C ALA A 300 5.86 11.28 -9.69
N GLY A 301 5.29 12.25 -8.98
CA GLY A 301 4.30 13.19 -9.51
C GLY A 301 4.89 14.29 -10.40
N GLY A 302 6.19 14.50 -10.33
CA GLY A 302 6.89 15.46 -11.18
C GLY A 302 8.40 15.19 -11.21
N PRO A 303 9.15 15.90 -12.07
CA PRO A 303 10.59 15.71 -12.22
C PRO A 303 11.41 15.90 -10.93
N ASN A 304 10.89 16.69 -9.98
CA ASN A 304 11.55 17.02 -8.71
C ASN A 304 10.99 16.22 -7.51
N ALA A 305 10.06 15.28 -7.73
CA ALA A 305 9.42 14.55 -6.65
C ALA A 305 10.26 13.37 -6.14
N ALA A 306 11.19 12.87 -6.96
CA ALA A 306 12.02 11.70 -6.71
C ALA A 306 13.44 11.95 -7.23
N ASN A 307 14.33 10.97 -7.04
CA ASN A 307 15.69 11.02 -7.57
C ASN A 307 15.68 11.29 -9.09
N PRO A 308 16.66 12.04 -9.63
CA PRO A 308 16.74 12.32 -11.05
C PRO A 308 16.65 11.05 -11.91
N GLY A 309 15.84 11.11 -12.98
CA GLY A 309 15.63 9.98 -13.90
C GLY A 309 14.52 9.00 -13.51
N HIS A 310 13.81 9.22 -12.39
CA HIS A 310 12.73 8.32 -11.96
C HIS A 310 11.31 8.81 -12.28
N TYR A 311 11.15 10.08 -12.65
CA TYR A 311 9.88 10.60 -13.15
C TYR A 311 9.60 10.02 -14.55
N ILE A 312 8.36 9.60 -14.77
CA ILE A 312 7.84 9.25 -16.10
C ILE A 312 6.77 10.24 -16.51
N ASP A 313 6.81 10.69 -17.77
CA ASP A 313 5.81 11.62 -18.29
C ASP A 313 4.43 10.98 -18.46
N GLU A 314 3.45 11.79 -18.88
CA GLU A 314 2.06 11.36 -19.08
C GLU A 314 1.94 10.24 -20.12
N ASN A 315 2.75 10.27 -21.19
CA ASN A 315 2.70 9.23 -22.21
C ASN A 315 3.25 7.90 -21.71
N ALA A 316 4.34 7.95 -20.94
CA ALA A 316 4.94 6.79 -20.32
C ALA A 316 4.04 6.19 -19.23
N SER A 317 3.42 7.03 -18.38
CA SER A 317 2.49 6.57 -17.36
C SER A 317 1.25 5.94 -17.97
N ARG A 318 0.72 6.49 -19.07
CA ARG A 318 -0.34 5.85 -19.86
C ARG A 318 0.02 4.43 -20.28
N ARG A 319 1.18 4.25 -20.92
CA ARG A 319 1.65 2.93 -21.41
C ARG A 319 1.79 1.95 -20.25
N LEU A 320 2.37 2.38 -19.13
CA LEU A 320 2.54 1.56 -17.95
C LEU A 320 1.19 1.13 -17.35
N ILE A 321 0.28 2.08 -17.15
CA ILE A 321 -1.06 1.80 -16.61
C ILE A 321 -1.78 0.79 -17.50
N GLU A 322 -1.75 0.99 -18.81
CA GLU A 322 -2.36 0.09 -19.79
C GLU A 322 -1.75 -1.32 -19.79
N ALA A 323 -0.42 -1.43 -19.62
CA ALA A 323 0.27 -2.72 -19.59
C ALA A 323 -0.11 -3.59 -18.39
N PHE A 324 -0.38 -2.96 -17.25
CA PHE A 324 -0.69 -3.66 -16.00
C PHE A 324 -2.18 -3.63 -15.66
N PHE A 325 -3.03 -2.97 -16.45
CA PHE A 325 -4.44 -2.75 -16.14
C PHE A 325 -5.23 -4.05 -15.94
N CYS A 326 -4.92 -5.08 -16.73
CA CYS A 326 -5.57 -6.38 -16.65
C CYS A 326 -5.24 -7.18 -15.37
N ARG A 327 -4.23 -6.77 -14.58
CA ARG A 327 -3.76 -7.53 -13.42
C ARG A 327 -4.78 -7.50 -12.28
N PRO A 328 -5.20 -8.66 -11.72
CA PRO A 328 -6.28 -8.71 -10.74
C PRO A 328 -5.97 -7.98 -9.43
N ASN A 329 -4.69 -7.93 -9.05
CA ASN A 329 -4.23 -7.24 -7.86
C ASN A 329 -4.07 -5.73 -8.06
N LEU A 330 -4.10 -5.19 -9.29
CA LEU A 330 -4.02 -3.75 -9.49
C LEU A 330 -5.15 -3.03 -8.73
N GLY A 331 -4.82 -1.95 -8.04
CA GLY A 331 -5.76 -1.05 -7.37
C GLY A 331 -5.91 0.28 -8.10
N GLY A 332 -4.82 0.75 -8.71
CA GLY A 332 -4.75 2.03 -9.40
C GLY A 332 -3.33 2.60 -9.31
N VAL A 333 -3.23 3.92 -9.15
CA VAL A 333 -1.95 4.65 -9.11
C VAL A 333 -1.81 5.37 -7.77
N ALA A 334 -0.63 5.33 -7.17
CA ALA A 334 -0.26 6.21 -6.06
C ALA A 334 0.75 7.23 -6.59
N VAL A 335 0.65 8.50 -6.22
CA VAL A 335 1.56 9.54 -6.75
C VAL A 335 2.18 10.31 -5.61
N TRP A 336 3.50 10.21 -5.49
CA TRP A 336 4.34 10.98 -4.59
C TRP A 336 4.82 12.27 -5.29
N GLU A 337 4.49 13.48 -4.86
CA GLU A 337 3.42 13.84 -3.92
C GLU A 337 2.52 14.93 -4.53
N ALA A 338 1.48 15.32 -3.80
CA ALA A 338 0.40 16.17 -4.30
C ALA A 338 0.85 17.49 -4.95
N THR A 339 1.91 18.10 -4.43
CA THR A 339 2.40 19.42 -4.87
C THR A 339 3.20 19.31 -6.17
N ASN A 340 4.17 18.39 -6.23
CA ASN A 340 4.93 18.12 -7.44
C ASN A 340 4.04 17.59 -8.58
N ALA A 341 2.98 16.85 -8.24
CA ALA A 341 1.97 16.40 -9.18
C ALA A 341 1.10 17.54 -9.75
N ASN A 342 1.09 18.71 -9.13
CA ASN A 342 0.34 19.88 -9.59
C ASN A 342 1.22 21.15 -9.59
N PRO A 343 2.17 21.25 -10.54
CA PRO A 343 3.06 22.41 -10.63
C PRO A 343 2.34 23.71 -11.06
N GLY A 344 1.03 23.66 -11.36
CA GLY A 344 0.28 24.78 -11.93
C GLY A 344 0.52 24.99 -13.42
N GLY A 345 -0.40 25.67 -14.10
CA GLY A 345 -0.29 26.00 -15.53
C GLY A 345 -0.46 24.83 -16.51
N LYS A 346 -0.56 23.59 -16.01
CA LYS A 346 -0.87 22.38 -16.77
C LYS A 346 -1.84 21.51 -15.99
N LYS A 347 -2.37 20.48 -16.65
CA LYS A 347 -3.14 19.43 -15.98
C LYS A 347 -2.27 18.74 -14.93
N ALA A 348 -2.84 18.46 -13.77
CA ALA A 348 -2.13 17.76 -12.72
C ALA A 348 -1.90 16.30 -13.11
N TYR A 349 -0.74 15.76 -12.75
CA TYR A 349 -0.31 14.41 -13.09
C TYR A 349 -1.30 13.34 -12.59
N TYR A 350 -1.87 13.55 -11.41
CA TYR A 350 -2.90 12.65 -10.86
C TYR A 350 -4.21 12.66 -11.63
N THR A 351 -4.58 13.79 -12.22
CA THR A 351 -5.76 13.89 -13.08
C THR A 351 -5.49 13.14 -14.38
N THR A 352 -4.29 13.29 -14.94
CA THR A 352 -3.87 12.53 -16.12
C THR A 352 -3.81 11.02 -15.84
N ALA A 353 -3.28 10.59 -14.69
CA ALA A 353 -3.27 9.19 -14.27
C ALA A 353 -4.69 8.60 -14.11
N ARG A 354 -5.65 9.36 -13.55
CA ARG A 354 -7.07 8.97 -13.50
C ARG A 354 -7.62 8.69 -14.88
N GLU A 355 -7.38 9.59 -15.82
CA GLU A 355 -7.89 9.44 -17.19
C GLU A 355 -7.27 8.25 -17.91
N HIS A 356 -6.01 7.92 -17.63
CA HIS A 356 -5.37 6.72 -18.15
C HIS A 356 -5.99 5.44 -17.60
N LEU A 357 -6.32 5.40 -16.30
CA LEU A 357 -7.08 4.28 -15.72
C LEU A 357 -8.46 4.15 -16.39
N GLU A 358 -9.18 5.26 -16.59
CA GLU A 358 -10.49 5.25 -17.26
C GLU A 358 -10.39 4.89 -18.75
N ARG A 359 -9.30 5.29 -19.42
CA ARG A 359 -9.00 4.88 -20.80
C ARG A 359 -8.74 3.38 -20.87
N ALA A 360 -7.85 2.87 -20.03
CA ALA A 360 -7.53 1.44 -19.97
C ALA A 360 -8.78 0.59 -19.66
N ASN A 361 -9.65 1.07 -18.77
CA ASN A 361 -10.93 0.40 -18.48
C ASN A 361 -11.86 0.30 -19.70
N ARG A 362 -11.82 1.29 -20.60
CA ARG A 362 -12.62 1.32 -21.82
C ARG A 362 -11.98 0.56 -22.98
N ASP A 363 -10.68 0.29 -22.94
CA ASP A 363 -9.96 -0.46 -23.98
C ASP A 363 -9.97 -1.96 -23.65
N PRO A 364 -10.69 -2.82 -24.41
CA PRO A 364 -10.70 -4.26 -24.17
C PRO A 364 -9.30 -4.88 -24.17
N ARG A 365 -8.38 -4.37 -24.99
CA ARG A 365 -7.01 -4.89 -25.09
C ARG A 365 -6.16 -4.63 -23.85
N ALA A 366 -6.52 -3.62 -23.05
CA ALA A 366 -5.85 -3.35 -21.77
C ALA A 366 -6.44 -4.20 -20.63
N ARG A 367 -7.66 -4.73 -20.80
CA ARG A 367 -8.32 -5.61 -19.82
C ARG A 367 -7.94 -7.08 -20.00
N GLU A 368 -7.44 -7.43 -21.17
CA GLU A 368 -6.95 -8.76 -21.48
C GLU A 368 -5.43 -8.79 -21.32
N CYS A 369 -4.93 -9.57 -20.35
CA CYS A 369 -3.49 -9.74 -20.22
C CYS A 369 -2.97 -10.55 -21.41
N PRO A 370 -2.02 -10.03 -22.20
CA PRO A 370 -1.37 -10.85 -23.20
C PRO A 370 -0.67 -11.98 -22.48
N ILE A 371 -1.04 -13.22 -22.82
CA ILE A 371 -0.47 -14.42 -22.22
C ILE A 371 0.99 -14.49 -22.67
N ALA A 372 1.91 -14.10 -21.81
CA ALA A 372 3.32 -14.46 -21.97
C ALA A 372 3.50 -15.93 -21.54
N LEU A 373 3.09 -16.86 -22.41
CA LEU A 373 3.23 -18.34 -22.34
C LEU A 373 2.47 -19.09 -21.21
N PRO A 374 2.33 -20.43 -21.35
CA PRO A 374 1.13 -21.21 -21.73
C PRO A 374 -0.03 -21.12 -20.71
N PRO A 375 -1.22 -21.71 -20.97
CA PRO A 375 -2.31 -21.72 -19.99
C PRO A 375 -1.86 -22.25 -18.62
N PRO A 376 -2.56 -21.90 -17.52
CA PRO A 376 -2.32 -22.53 -16.23
C PRO A 376 -2.34 -24.05 -16.41
N ALA A 377 -1.35 -24.73 -15.85
CA ALA A 377 -1.35 -26.19 -15.79
C ALA A 377 -2.70 -26.64 -15.21
N ASP A 378 -3.30 -27.62 -15.87
CA ASP A 378 -4.53 -28.27 -15.44
C ASP A 378 -4.37 -28.70 -13.96
N ASP A 379 -5.44 -28.61 -13.16
CA ASP A 379 -5.47 -29.00 -11.74
C ASP A 379 -5.19 -30.52 -11.54
N ASN A 380 -4.83 -31.23 -12.61
CA ASN A 380 -4.42 -32.63 -12.67
C ASN A 380 -2.90 -32.83 -12.77
N ASP A 381 -2.10 -31.78 -12.95
CA ASP A 381 -0.64 -31.92 -13.02
C ASP A 381 0.03 -31.74 -11.64
N PRO A 382 0.91 -32.67 -11.22
CA PRO A 382 1.61 -32.57 -9.94
C PRO A 382 2.51 -31.31 -9.87
N PRO A 383 2.68 -30.70 -8.68
CA PRO A 383 3.44 -29.47 -8.51
C PRO A 383 4.88 -29.60 -9.04
N PRO A 384 5.46 -28.54 -9.62
CA PRO A 384 6.79 -28.58 -10.18
C PRO A 384 7.83 -28.86 -9.09
N ALA A 385 8.58 -29.93 -9.34
CA ALA A 385 9.74 -30.40 -8.61
C ALA A 385 10.81 -29.31 -8.33
N PRO A 386 11.46 -29.26 -7.15
CA PRO A 386 12.59 -28.36 -6.91
C PRO A 386 13.80 -28.75 -7.77
N ALA A 387 14.49 -27.76 -8.35
CA ALA A 387 15.73 -27.98 -9.11
C ALA A 387 16.91 -28.44 -8.24
N THR A 388 16.89 -28.11 -6.94
CA THR A 388 17.82 -28.60 -5.92
C THR A 388 17.05 -28.73 -4.60
N GLY A 389 16.95 -29.95 -4.07
CA GLY A 389 16.10 -30.22 -2.91
C GLY A 389 15.95 -31.71 -2.61
N ALA A 390 15.10 -32.02 -1.63
CA ALA A 390 14.73 -33.39 -1.32
C ALA A 390 13.75 -33.94 -2.38
N CYS A 391 13.82 -35.23 -2.65
CA CYS A 391 13.00 -35.97 -3.61
C CYS A 391 12.63 -37.35 -3.04
N GLY A 392 11.62 -37.98 -3.63
CA GLY A 392 11.14 -39.28 -3.23
C GLY A 392 9.64 -39.30 -2.95
N SER A 393 9.15 -40.47 -2.58
CA SER A 393 7.73 -40.70 -2.29
C SER A 393 7.22 -39.72 -1.23
N GLY A 394 6.18 -38.95 -1.57
CA GLY A 394 5.58 -37.94 -0.69
C GLY A 394 6.35 -36.62 -0.58
N VAL A 395 7.48 -36.48 -1.27
CA VAL A 395 8.29 -35.25 -1.31
C VAL A 395 8.21 -34.58 -2.69
N GLY A 396 8.40 -35.36 -3.76
CA GLY A 396 8.38 -34.86 -5.14
C GLY A 396 9.51 -35.43 -6.00
N SER A 397 9.47 -35.13 -7.29
CA SER A 397 10.55 -35.47 -8.23
C SER A 397 11.62 -34.37 -8.26
N CYS A 398 12.73 -34.62 -8.94
CA CYS A 398 13.75 -33.64 -9.29
C CYS A 398 13.43 -32.98 -10.63
N ALA A 399 13.73 -31.69 -10.78
CA ALA A 399 13.44 -30.96 -12.02
C ALA A 399 14.39 -31.35 -13.16
N GLY A 400 13.90 -31.38 -14.40
CA GLY A 400 14.72 -31.55 -15.60
C GLY A 400 15.53 -32.86 -15.63
N SER A 401 16.81 -32.77 -15.96
CA SER A 401 17.74 -33.91 -16.07
C SER A 401 18.39 -34.34 -14.74
N PHE A 402 17.88 -33.87 -13.60
CA PHE A 402 18.43 -34.22 -12.30
C PHE A 402 17.96 -35.62 -11.85
N CYS A 403 18.83 -36.31 -11.14
CA CYS A 403 18.64 -37.64 -10.58
C CYS A 403 18.19 -37.54 -9.13
N CYS A 404 17.29 -38.43 -8.71
CA CYS A 404 16.92 -38.57 -7.31
C CYS A 404 17.74 -39.70 -6.69
N SER A 405 18.68 -39.37 -5.81
CA SER A 405 19.56 -40.36 -5.19
C SER A 405 18.78 -41.34 -4.31
N GLN A 406 19.41 -42.46 -3.95
CA GLN A 406 18.84 -43.41 -2.96
C GLN A 406 18.56 -42.75 -1.59
N TYR A 407 19.16 -41.59 -1.31
CA TYR A 407 18.99 -40.84 -0.07
C TYR A 407 17.91 -39.76 -0.16
N GLY A 408 17.22 -39.64 -1.31
CA GLY A 408 16.11 -38.70 -1.49
C GLY A 408 16.56 -37.27 -1.70
N TYR A 409 17.61 -37.05 -2.49
CA TYR A 409 18.08 -35.72 -2.88
C TYR A 409 18.33 -35.60 -4.37
N CYS A 410 18.09 -34.41 -4.92
CA CYS A 410 18.32 -34.09 -6.32
C CYS A 410 19.78 -33.69 -6.61
N GLY A 411 20.38 -34.29 -7.64
CA GLY A 411 21.72 -33.95 -8.13
C GLY A 411 21.98 -34.55 -9.52
N GLN A 412 23.07 -34.17 -10.18
CA GLN A 412 23.44 -34.70 -11.51
C GLN A 412 24.71 -35.57 -11.49
N GLU A 413 25.39 -35.61 -10.34
CA GLU A 413 26.64 -36.37 -10.22
C GLU A 413 26.36 -37.89 -10.13
N PRO A 414 27.34 -38.75 -10.44
CA PRO A 414 27.16 -40.20 -10.44
C PRO A 414 26.62 -40.78 -9.12
N GLU A 415 26.88 -40.13 -7.99
CA GLU A 415 26.36 -40.51 -6.67
C GLU A 415 24.83 -40.37 -6.57
N TYR A 416 24.24 -39.53 -7.40
CA TYR A 416 22.81 -39.30 -7.49
C TYR A 416 22.17 -40.16 -8.59
N CYS A 417 22.87 -40.32 -9.72
CA CYS A 417 22.37 -40.96 -10.93
C CYS A 417 22.64 -42.46 -11.03
N GLY A 418 23.58 -42.98 -10.23
CA GLY A 418 24.04 -44.36 -10.26
C GLY A 418 23.17 -45.34 -9.46
N VAL A 419 23.82 -46.32 -8.83
CA VAL A 419 23.14 -47.42 -8.12
C VAL A 419 22.24 -46.87 -7.00
N GLY A 420 20.96 -47.25 -7.05
CA GLY A 420 19.95 -46.82 -6.08
C GLY A 420 19.21 -45.54 -6.44
N CYS A 421 19.50 -44.94 -7.60
CA CYS A 421 18.72 -43.81 -8.09
C CYS A 421 17.23 -44.16 -8.27
N GLN A 422 16.36 -43.32 -7.71
CA GLN A 422 14.92 -43.52 -7.68
C GLN A 422 14.29 -43.04 -9.00
N ARG A 423 14.20 -43.93 -10.01
CA ARG A 423 13.71 -43.62 -11.38
C ARG A 423 12.33 -42.98 -11.46
N GLN A 424 11.49 -43.13 -10.44
CA GLN A 424 10.17 -42.50 -10.37
C GLN A 424 10.26 -41.00 -10.03
N PHE A 425 11.39 -40.55 -9.48
CA PHE A 425 11.58 -39.20 -8.94
C PHE A 425 12.77 -38.46 -9.59
N GLY A 426 13.42 -39.00 -10.62
CA GLY A 426 14.52 -38.35 -11.34
C GLY A 426 15.06 -39.19 -12.51
N THR A 427 16.03 -38.64 -13.26
CA THR A 427 16.54 -39.24 -14.51
C THR A 427 17.79 -40.09 -14.27
N CYS A 428 17.64 -41.36 -13.90
CA CYS A 428 18.78 -42.24 -13.58
C CYS A 428 19.48 -42.82 -14.82
N THR A 429 20.80 -43.02 -14.74
CA THR A 429 21.65 -43.59 -15.80
C THR A 429 21.98 -45.06 -15.59
#